data_AF-A0A392PRC1-F1
#
_entry.id   AF-A0A392PRC1-F1
#
_cell.length_a   1.000
_cell.length_b   1.000
_cell.length_c   1.000
_cell.angle_alpha   90.00
_cell.angle_beta   90.00
_cell.angle_gamma   90.00
#
_symmetry.space_group_name_H-M   'P 1'
#
loop_
_entity.id
_entity.type
_entity.pdbx_description
1 polymer ?
#
loop_
_entity_poly.entity_id
_entity_poly.type
_entity_poly.pdbx_seq_one_letter_code
_entity_poly.pdbx_strand_id
1 'polypeptide(L)'
;MNNFPADNVSQIIALSAPTDVDGPDIIGWGGTNTHQFTVQSAHSLQHQNCPTVVGDWKILWKWRGPHRIQTFIWLVAHGHILTNFRRSRWGGGISPTCPCCENGDETVLHVLRDWIGFSITSTGKGL
;
A
#
# COMPACT_ATOMS: atom_id res chain seq x y z
N MET A 1 27.51 10.78 -2.71
CA MET A 1 27.01 11.27 -1.40
C MET A 1 27.11 12.79 -1.41
N ASN A 2 26.07 13.50 -0.94
CA ASN A 2 25.82 14.96 -1.03
C ASN A 2 24.85 15.35 -2.15
N ASN A 3 23.55 15.20 -1.87
CA ASN A 3 22.44 15.62 -2.75
C ASN A 3 21.67 16.83 -2.17
N PHE A 4 22.31 17.61 -1.29
CA PHE A 4 21.74 18.83 -0.72
C PHE A 4 22.48 20.06 -1.23
N PRO A 5 21.78 21.04 -1.84
CA PRO A 5 22.35 22.34 -2.18
C PRO A 5 22.97 22.98 -0.93
N ALA A 6 24.15 23.59 -1.07
CA ALA A 6 24.90 24.19 0.04
C ALA A 6 24.08 25.24 0.82
N ASP A 7 23.16 25.94 0.13
CA ASP A 7 22.27 26.94 0.72
C ASP A 7 21.28 26.37 1.75
N ASN A 8 20.86 25.11 1.59
CA ASN A 8 19.95 24.50 2.56
C ASN A 8 20.69 24.10 3.85
N VAL A 9 21.97 23.73 3.72
CA VAL A 9 22.80 23.31 4.86
C VAL A 9 23.12 24.50 5.76
N SER A 10 23.46 25.65 5.18
CA SER A 10 23.69 26.88 5.94
C SER A 10 22.45 27.37 6.67
N GLN A 11 21.26 27.25 6.06
CA GLN A 11 19.99 27.55 6.71
C GLN A 11 19.71 26.62 7.90
N ILE A 12 19.98 25.32 7.76
CA ILE A 12 19.77 24.35 8.85
C ILE A 12 20.72 24.60 10.03
N ILE A 13 22.00 24.92 9.76
CA ILE A 13 22.98 25.24 10.82
C ILE A 13 22.62 26.55 11.55
N ALA A 14 21.93 27.48 10.87
CA ALA A 14 21.49 28.74 11.45
C ALA A 14 20.26 28.58 12.38
N LEU A 15 19.58 27.44 12.37
CA LEU A 15 18.51 27.14 13.33
C LEU A 15 19.14 26.74 14.67
N SER A 16 18.79 27.49 15.73
CA SER A 16 19.19 27.14 17.09
C SER A 16 18.65 25.76 17.46
N ALA A 17 19.50 24.93 18.09
CA ALA A 17 19.04 23.65 18.62
C ALA A 17 17.89 23.88 19.62
N PRO A 18 16.83 23.04 19.61
CA PRO A 18 15.75 23.15 20.57
C PRO A 18 16.29 23.12 22.00
N THR A 19 15.79 24.04 22.80
CA THR A 19 16.10 24.22 24.22
C THR A 19 14.90 23.82 25.08
N ASP A 20 15.10 23.59 26.37
CA ASP A 20 14.03 23.16 27.29
C ASP A 20 12.84 24.16 27.37
N VAL A 21 13.04 25.41 26.92
CA VAL A 21 11.98 26.43 26.82
C VAL A 21 11.06 26.24 25.62
N ASP A 22 11.45 25.44 24.62
CA ASP A 22 10.67 25.21 23.39
C ASP A 22 9.54 24.19 23.59
N GLY A 23 9.46 23.61 24.79
CA GLY A 23 8.44 22.64 25.20
C GLY A 23 8.78 21.20 24.79
N PRO A 24 7.95 20.23 25.22
CA PRO A 24 8.17 18.83 24.88
C PRO A 24 7.91 18.58 23.39
N ASP A 25 8.71 17.68 22.81
CA ASP A 25 8.47 17.19 21.45
C ASP A 25 7.11 16.48 21.37
N ILE A 26 6.30 16.85 20.37
CA ILE A 26 4.95 16.32 20.19
C ILE A 26 4.78 15.75 18.78
N ILE A 27 4.15 14.57 18.71
CA ILE A 27 3.83 13.93 17.44
C ILE A 27 2.69 14.72 16.77
N GLY A 28 2.97 15.36 15.65
CA GLY A 28 1.99 16.07 14.84
C GLY A 28 1.18 15.16 13.94
N TRP A 29 -0.14 15.34 13.90
CA TRP A 29 -1.03 14.62 12.98
C TRP A 29 -0.87 15.10 11.54
N GLY A 30 -0.38 14.25 10.63
CA GLY A 30 -0.16 14.62 9.22
C GLY A 30 -1.44 14.82 8.39
N GLY A 31 -2.62 14.50 8.93
CA GLY A 31 -3.89 14.67 8.21
C GLY A 31 -4.52 16.06 8.34
N THR A 32 -3.88 16.99 9.05
CA THR A 32 -4.29 18.40 9.13
C THR A 32 -3.06 19.31 9.09
N ASN A 33 -3.20 20.51 8.49
CA ASN A 33 -2.11 21.51 8.46
C ASN A 33 -1.80 22.10 9.84
N THR A 34 -2.73 21.96 10.80
CA THR A 34 -2.55 22.39 12.19
C THR A 34 -1.86 21.34 13.05
N HIS A 35 -1.54 20.17 12.49
CA HIS A 35 -0.98 19.02 13.20
C HIS A 35 -1.87 18.49 14.35
N GLN A 36 -3.13 18.91 14.41
CA GLN A 36 -4.10 18.46 15.40
C GLN A 36 -4.86 17.23 14.92
N PHE A 37 -4.92 16.22 15.77
CA PHE A 37 -5.71 15.02 15.51
C PHE A 37 -7.20 15.27 15.71
N THR A 38 -8.01 14.88 14.74
CA THR A 38 -9.46 14.77 14.89
C THR A 38 -9.97 13.48 14.27
N VAL A 39 -10.99 12.87 14.87
CA VAL A 39 -11.64 11.67 14.30
C VAL A 39 -12.12 11.93 12.87
N GLN A 40 -12.59 13.15 12.59
CA GLN A 40 -13.02 13.57 11.26
C GLN A 40 -11.86 13.55 10.24
N SER A 41 -10.72 14.15 10.57
CA SER A 41 -9.57 14.19 9.64
C SER A 41 -8.98 12.79 9.42
N ALA A 42 -8.92 11.95 10.46
CA ALA A 42 -8.53 10.55 10.34
C ALA A 42 -9.45 9.76 9.40
N HIS A 43 -10.77 9.91 9.57
CA HIS A 43 -11.75 9.27 8.72
C HIS A 43 -11.64 9.73 7.26
N SER A 44 -11.56 11.04 7.01
CA SER A 44 -11.40 11.57 5.65
C SER A 44 -10.13 11.06 4.96
N LEU A 45 -9.00 11.03 5.66
CA LEU A 45 -7.73 10.55 5.12
C LEU A 45 -7.76 9.05 4.77
N GLN A 46 -8.51 8.26 5.55
CA GLN A 46 -8.75 6.85 5.26
C GLN A 46 -9.58 6.64 3.98
N HIS A 47 -10.59 7.47 3.75
CA HIS A 47 -11.46 7.36 2.57
C HIS A 47 -10.83 7.91 1.28
N GLN A 48 -9.96 8.91 1.36
CA GLN A 48 -9.27 9.48 0.19
C GLN A 48 -8.43 8.45 -0.58
N ASN A 49 -7.91 7.44 0.11
CA ASN A 49 -7.00 6.44 -0.45
C ASN A 49 -7.68 5.09 -0.75
N CYS A 50 -8.99 5.00 -0.56
CA CYS A 50 -9.73 3.76 -0.81
C CYS A 50 -10.27 3.76 -2.24
N PRO A 51 -9.79 2.87 -3.14
CA PRO A 51 -10.39 2.73 -4.45
C PRO A 51 -11.87 2.36 -4.29
N THR A 52 -12.75 3.10 -4.96
CA THR A 52 -14.18 2.76 -4.96
C THR A 52 -14.36 1.47 -5.75
N VAL A 53 -14.64 0.38 -5.05
CA VAL A 53 -14.87 -0.92 -5.67
C VAL A 53 -16.29 -0.94 -6.22
N VAL A 54 -16.40 -0.88 -7.54
CA VAL A 54 -17.70 -0.98 -8.23
C VAL A 54 -18.08 -2.45 -8.31
N GLY A 55 -19.11 -2.86 -7.55
CA GLY A 55 -19.60 -4.24 -7.56
C GLY A 55 -21.01 -4.35 -6.99
N ASP A 56 -21.79 -5.31 -7.49
CA ASP A 56 -23.10 -5.64 -6.93
C ASP A 56 -22.97 -6.63 -5.78
N TRP A 57 -22.76 -6.09 -4.58
CA TRP A 57 -22.62 -6.87 -3.35
C TRP A 57 -23.86 -7.69 -3.01
N LYS A 58 -25.05 -7.27 -3.49
CA LYS A 58 -26.28 -8.04 -3.25
C LYS A 58 -26.21 -9.40 -3.92
N ILE A 59 -25.59 -9.49 -5.10
CA ILE A 59 -25.40 -10.77 -5.81
C ILE A 59 -24.42 -11.64 -5.03
N LEU A 60 -23.31 -11.07 -4.56
CA LEU A 60 -22.30 -11.81 -3.79
C LEU A 60 -22.91 -12.44 -2.53
N TRP A 61 -23.70 -11.67 -1.77
CA TRP A 61 -24.31 -12.15 -0.53
C TRP A 61 -25.50 -13.10 -0.77
N LYS A 62 -26.17 -13.02 -1.92
CA LYS A 62 -27.23 -13.97 -2.32
C LYS A 62 -26.71 -15.32 -2.79
N TRP A 63 -25.42 -15.44 -3.10
CA TRP A 63 -24.84 -16.68 -3.58
C TRP A 63 -24.95 -17.80 -2.52
N ARG A 64 -25.40 -18.98 -2.94
CA ARG A 64 -25.72 -20.13 -2.04
C ARG A 64 -24.52 -21.01 -1.68
N GLY A 65 -23.31 -20.58 -2.01
CA GLY A 65 -22.11 -21.37 -1.74
C GLY A 65 -21.57 -21.22 -0.31
N PRO A 66 -20.43 -21.84 -0.02
CA PRO A 66 -19.78 -21.72 1.28
C PRO A 66 -19.44 -20.26 1.63
N HIS A 67 -19.79 -19.85 2.86
CA HIS A 67 -19.56 -18.49 3.33
C HIS A 67 -18.09 -18.04 3.24
N ARG A 68 -17.15 -18.99 3.43
CA ARG A 68 -15.70 -18.75 3.30
C ARG A 68 -15.32 -18.20 1.93
N ILE A 69 -16.00 -18.64 0.86
CA ILE A 69 -15.73 -18.18 -0.51
C ILE A 69 -16.34 -16.79 -0.73
N GLN A 70 -17.51 -16.50 -0.14
CA GLN A 70 -18.10 -15.14 -0.19
C GLN A 70 -17.17 -14.12 0.45
N THR A 71 -16.70 -14.42 1.67
CA THR A 71 -15.76 -13.55 2.38
C THR A 71 -14.47 -13.39 1.61
N PHE A 72 -13.95 -14.48 1.02
CA PHE A 72 -12.76 -14.40 0.18
C PHE A 72 -12.96 -13.47 -1.02
N ILE A 73 -14.03 -13.64 -1.81
CA ILE A 73 -14.32 -12.78 -2.96
C ILE A 73 -14.49 -11.31 -2.52
N TRP A 74 -15.14 -11.07 -1.39
CA TRP A 74 -15.27 -9.71 -0.82
C TRP A 74 -13.89 -9.11 -0.50
N LEU A 75 -13.01 -9.87 0.14
CA LEU A 75 -11.64 -9.46 0.42
C LEU A 75 -10.83 -9.21 -0.86
N VAL A 76 -10.96 -10.07 -1.87
CA VAL A 76 -10.32 -9.92 -3.18
C VAL A 76 -10.73 -8.60 -3.82
N ALA A 77 -12.04 -8.35 -3.92
CA ALA A 77 -12.59 -7.22 -4.64
C ALA A 77 -12.20 -5.88 -3.99
N HIS A 78 -12.13 -5.84 -2.66
CA HIS A 78 -11.63 -4.68 -1.92
C HIS A 78 -10.10 -4.61 -1.80
N GLY A 79 -9.38 -5.51 -2.48
CA GLY A 79 -7.93 -5.56 -2.42
C GLY A 79 -7.40 -5.80 -1.00
N HIS A 80 -8.17 -6.42 -0.10
CA HIS A 80 -7.82 -6.64 1.30
C HIS A 80 -6.92 -7.85 1.55
N ILE A 81 -6.59 -8.63 0.52
CA ILE A 81 -5.63 -9.73 0.64
C ILE A 81 -4.23 -9.19 0.94
N LEU A 82 -3.49 -9.89 1.79
CA LEU A 82 -2.12 -9.54 2.12
C LEU A 82 -1.18 -9.99 1.00
N THR A 83 -0.81 -9.07 0.13
CA THR A 83 0.20 -9.29 -0.92
C THR A 83 1.47 -8.49 -0.62
N ASN A 84 2.63 -8.86 -1.17
CA ASN A 84 3.87 -8.10 -0.95
C ASN A 84 3.74 -6.65 -1.44
N PHE A 85 2.99 -6.37 -2.52
CA PHE A 85 2.70 -5.01 -2.94
C PHE A 85 1.97 -4.18 -1.88
N ARG A 86 1.07 -4.78 -1.10
CA ARG A 86 0.41 -4.07 0.02
C ARG A 86 1.33 -3.96 1.23
N ARG A 87 2.13 -5.00 1.48
CA ARG A 87 3.07 -5.05 2.59
C ARG A 87 4.21 -4.03 2.43
N SER A 88 4.66 -3.78 1.20
CA SER A 88 5.69 -2.78 0.89
C SER A 88 5.27 -1.36 1.30
N ARG A 89 3.97 -1.06 1.30
CA ARG A 89 3.43 0.24 1.73
C ARG A 89 3.55 0.50 3.23
N TRP A 90 3.89 -0.50 4.04
CA TRP A 90 4.01 -0.35 5.50
C TRP A 90 5.40 0.11 5.96
N GLY A 91 6.26 0.53 5.03
CA GLY A 91 7.56 1.16 5.36
C GLY A 91 8.67 0.18 5.77
N GLY A 92 8.42 -1.13 5.76
CA GLY A 92 9.36 -2.15 6.22
C GLY A 92 10.47 -2.55 5.24
N GLY A 93 10.73 -1.80 4.16
CA GLY A 93 11.75 -2.15 3.17
C GLY A 93 11.47 -3.45 2.39
N ILE A 94 10.20 -3.87 2.36
CA ILE A 94 9.78 -5.12 1.72
C ILE A 94 9.61 -4.86 0.23
N SER A 95 10.26 -5.68 -0.60
CA SER A 95 10.09 -5.60 -2.04
C SER A 95 8.65 -5.92 -2.43
N PRO A 96 7.99 -5.10 -3.28
CA PRO A 96 6.65 -5.37 -3.78
C PRO A 96 6.61 -6.55 -4.77
N THR A 97 7.77 -7.00 -5.24
CA THR A 97 7.91 -8.04 -6.26
C THR A 97 7.37 -9.39 -5.80
N CYS A 98 6.74 -10.11 -6.74
CA CYS A 98 6.31 -11.48 -6.51
C CYS A 98 7.52 -12.43 -6.46
N PRO A 99 7.68 -13.22 -5.38
CA PRO A 99 8.79 -14.17 -5.27
C PRO A 99 8.66 -15.37 -6.23
N CYS A 100 7.49 -15.58 -6.84
CA CYS A 100 7.24 -16.71 -7.73
C CYS A 100 7.57 -16.42 -9.19
N CYS A 101 7.43 -15.17 -9.65
CA CYS A 101 7.68 -14.81 -11.05
C CYS A 101 8.85 -13.85 -11.23
N GLU A 102 9.27 -13.14 -10.18
CA GLU A 102 10.34 -12.13 -10.17
C GLU A 102 10.20 -10.99 -11.21
N ASN A 103 9.09 -10.95 -11.95
CA ASN A 103 8.92 -10.10 -13.13
C ASN A 103 7.79 -9.07 -12.98
N GLY A 104 7.20 -8.95 -11.78
CA GLY A 104 6.13 -8.00 -11.50
C GLY A 104 5.80 -7.88 -10.02
N ASP A 105 5.05 -6.82 -9.69
CA ASP A 105 4.53 -6.61 -8.35
C ASP A 105 3.50 -7.68 -7.99
N GLU A 106 3.59 -8.20 -6.77
CA GLU A 106 2.61 -9.13 -6.21
C GLU A 106 1.32 -8.37 -5.87
N THR A 107 0.54 -8.03 -6.88
CA THR A 107 -0.80 -7.46 -6.70
C THR A 107 -1.85 -8.58 -6.55
N VAL A 108 -3.07 -8.24 -6.12
CA VAL A 108 -4.16 -9.21 -5.99
C VAL A 108 -4.51 -9.85 -7.34
N LEU A 109 -4.49 -9.07 -8.43
CA LEU A 109 -4.70 -9.58 -9.78
C LEU A 109 -3.55 -10.48 -10.23
N HIS A 110 -2.31 -10.09 -9.91
CA HIS A 110 -1.14 -10.90 -10.20
C HIS A 110 -1.25 -12.29 -9.56
N VAL A 111 -1.55 -12.35 -8.26
CA VAL A 111 -1.65 -13.62 -7.51
C VAL A 111 -2.82 -14.50 -8.01
N LEU A 112 -3.94 -13.90 -8.43
CA LEU A 112 -5.17 -14.66 -8.71
C LEU A 112 -5.46 -14.90 -10.19
N ARG A 113 -4.93 -14.07 -11.09
CA ARG A 113 -5.24 -14.09 -12.53
C ARG A 113 -3.99 -14.10 -13.39
N ASP A 114 -3.08 -13.15 -13.16
CA ASP A 114 -2.00 -12.88 -14.13
C ASP A 114 -0.79 -13.80 -13.93
N TRP A 115 -0.76 -14.56 -12.83
CA TRP A 115 0.21 -15.61 -12.62
C TRP A 115 -0.03 -16.78 -13.57
N ILE A 116 0.57 -16.72 -14.76
CA ILE A 116 0.65 -17.82 -15.71
C ILE A 116 1.93 -18.62 -15.41
N GLY A 117 1.82 -19.57 -14.48
CA GLY A 117 2.86 -20.55 -14.19
C GLY A 117 2.98 -21.66 -15.24
N PHE A 118 2.93 -21.36 -16.54
CA PHE A 118 3.15 -22.36 -17.59
C PHE A 118 3.83 -21.74 -18.81
N SER A 119 5.14 -21.51 -18.72
CA SER A 119 5.98 -21.73 -19.90
C SER A 119 5.93 -23.23 -20.21
N ILE A 120 4.93 -23.66 -20.99
CA ILE A 120 5.23 -24.68 -22.00
C ILE A 120 6.29 -24.05 -22.87
N THR A 121 7.54 -24.42 -22.62
CA THR A 121 8.56 -24.41 -23.66
C THR A 121 8.10 -25.43 -24.70
N SER A 122 7.12 -25.08 -25.54
CA SER A 122 6.90 -25.73 -26.82
C SER A 122 7.96 -25.20 -27.79
N THR A 123 9.23 -25.49 -27.51
CA THR A 123 10.22 -25.49 -28.57
C THR A 123 10.16 -26.90 -29.15
N GLY A 124 9.28 -27.04 -30.15
CA GLY A 124 9.18 -28.25 -30.95
C GLY A 124 10.54 -28.63 -31.49
N LYS A 125 10.92 -29.89 -31.25
CA LYS A 125 11.76 -30.62 -32.19
C LYS A 125 11.00 -30.70 -33.51
N GLY A 126 11.58 -30.20 -34.60
CA GLY A 126 10.97 -30.36 -35.92
C GLY A 126 11.73 -29.61 -37.02
N LEU A 127 12.55 -30.41 -37.72
CA LEU A 127 13.26 -30.20 -38.99
C LEU A 127 14.63 -29.53 -38.93
#